data_AF-A0AAD5WP40-F1
#
_entry.id   AF-A0AAD5WP40-F1
#
_cell.length_a   1.000
_cell.length_b   1.000
_cell.length_c   1.000
_cell.angle_alpha   90.00
_cell.angle_beta   90.00
_cell.angle_gamma   90.00
#
_symmetry.space_group_name_H-M   'P 1'
#
loop_
_entity.id
_entity.type
_entity.pdbx_description
1 polymer ?
#
loop_
_entity_poly.entity_id
_entity_poly.type
_entity_poly.pdbx_seq_one_letter_code
_entity_poly.pdbx_strand_id
1 'polypeptide(L)'
;MASSLKPTDPEPTESIPVDDNALEEEGLPYDDERGPNDEQQNEAVDVNHHWITMIMGDKLHLATIGDYPERILDIGTGTGVWAIDMSDKCPSASIIGTNISPIQPSWVPRK
;
A
#
# COMPACT_ATOMS: atom_id res chain seq x y z
N MET A 1 -14.80 -40.80 -48.07
CA MET A 1 -13.94 -41.31 -46.99
C MET A 1 -13.27 -40.11 -46.33
N ALA A 2 -13.78 -39.66 -45.19
CA ALA A 2 -13.20 -38.54 -44.44
C ALA A 2 -12.28 -39.12 -43.36
N SER A 3 -10.98 -38.83 -43.46
CA SER A 3 -9.97 -39.24 -42.48
C SER A 3 -10.06 -38.32 -41.27
N SER A 4 -10.39 -38.89 -40.11
CA SER A 4 -10.50 -38.17 -38.84
C SER A 4 -9.10 -37.87 -38.30
N LEU A 5 -8.69 -36.60 -38.29
CA LEU A 5 -7.46 -36.14 -37.65
C LEU A 5 -7.65 -36.28 -36.13
N LYS A 6 -6.85 -37.17 -35.51
CA LYS A 6 -6.79 -37.25 -34.05
C LYS A 6 -6.06 -36.03 -33.50
N PRO A 7 -6.50 -35.46 -32.36
CA PRO A 7 -5.74 -34.43 -31.67
C PRO A 7 -4.36 -34.96 -31.27
N THR A 8 -3.32 -34.19 -31.56
CA THR A 8 -1.96 -34.44 -31.07
C THR A 8 -1.84 -33.90 -29.66
N ASP A 9 -1.41 -34.73 -28.72
CA ASP A 9 -1.11 -34.30 -27.36
C ASP A 9 -0.01 -33.22 -27.38
N PRO A 10 -0.08 -32.19 -26.51
CA PRO A 10 0.99 -31.20 -26.42
C PRO A 10 2.28 -31.88 -25.93
N GLU A 11 3.39 -31.60 -26.61
CA GLU A 11 4.73 -32.03 -26.19
C GLU A 11 4.98 -31.61 -24.73
N PRO A 12 5.59 -32.47 -23.90
CA PRO A 12 5.91 -32.14 -22.52
C PRO A 12 6.85 -30.94 -22.51
N THR A 13 6.42 -29.83 -21.93
CA THR A 13 7.29 -28.67 -21.71
C THR A 13 8.42 -29.10 -20.78
N GLU A 14 9.65 -29.15 -21.28
CA GLU A 14 10.83 -29.28 -20.42
C GLU A 14 10.77 -28.15 -19.39
N SER A 15 10.80 -28.51 -18.11
CA SER A 15 10.90 -27.57 -17.02
C SER A 15 12.21 -26.82 -17.19
N ILE A 16 12.14 -25.51 -17.44
CA ILE A 16 13.30 -24.63 -17.37
C ILE A 16 13.90 -24.82 -15.97
N PRO A 17 15.19 -25.16 -15.83
CA PRO A 17 15.80 -25.30 -14.52
C PRO A 17 15.67 -23.96 -13.80
N VAL A 18 15.03 -23.99 -12.63
CA VAL A 18 15.01 -22.85 -11.72
C VAL A 18 16.42 -22.77 -11.16
N ASP A 19 17.23 -21.86 -11.69
CA ASP A 19 18.50 -21.53 -11.08
C ASP A 19 18.20 -20.59 -9.92
N ASP A 20 18.26 -21.14 -8.70
CA ASP A 20 18.04 -20.42 -7.44
C ASP A 20 19.03 -19.25 -7.27
N ASN A 21 20.10 -19.19 -8.08
CA ASN A 21 21.12 -18.14 -8.07
C ASN A 21 21.06 -17.21 -9.29
N ALA A 22 20.05 -17.32 -10.17
CA ALA A 22 19.91 -16.44 -11.35
C ALA A 22 19.62 -14.96 -11.02
N LEU A 23 19.48 -14.63 -9.73
CA LEU A 23 19.24 -13.27 -9.25
C LEU A 23 20.52 -12.57 -8.73
N GLU A 24 21.70 -13.20 -8.78
CA GLU A 24 22.90 -12.65 -8.14
C GLU A 24 23.87 -11.84 -9.04
N GLU A 25 23.71 -11.79 -10.37
CA GLU A 25 24.73 -11.16 -11.25
C GLU A 25 24.34 -9.85 -11.96
N GLU A 26 23.15 -9.31 -11.76
CA GLU A 26 22.85 -7.94 -12.19
C GLU A 26 22.47 -7.14 -10.96
N GLY A 27 23.49 -6.56 -10.31
CA GLY A 27 23.33 -5.59 -9.23
C GLY A 27 22.66 -4.31 -9.76
N LEU A 28 21.37 -4.41 -10.09
CA LEU A 28 20.49 -3.27 -10.18
C LEU A 28 20.56 -2.54 -8.83
N PRO A 29 20.56 -1.20 -8.81
CA PRO A 29 20.63 -0.43 -7.58
C PRO A 29 19.34 -0.62 -6.77
N TYR A 30 19.25 -1.73 -6.04
CA TYR A 30 18.09 -2.13 -5.26
C TYR A 30 17.99 -1.43 -3.89
N ASP A 31 18.87 -0.48 -3.59
CA ASP A 31 18.84 0.28 -2.33
C ASP A 31 18.05 1.60 -2.40
N ASP A 32 17.30 1.86 -3.48
CA ASP A 32 16.42 3.05 -3.63
C ASP A 32 15.00 2.68 -4.15
N GLU A 33 14.42 1.58 -3.66
CA GLU A 33 13.06 1.16 -4.09
C GLU A 33 11.90 1.77 -3.27
N ARG A 34 12.18 2.68 -2.35
CA ARG A 34 11.16 3.42 -1.59
C ARG A 34 11.68 4.83 -1.43
N GLY A 35 11.09 5.78 -2.15
CA GLY A 35 11.59 7.15 -2.28
C GLY A 35 11.95 7.87 -0.96
N PRO A 36 12.51 9.07 -1.05
CA PRO A 36 13.20 9.73 0.07
C PRO A 36 12.35 9.76 1.34
N ASN A 37 12.92 9.35 2.46
CA ASN A 37 12.27 9.37 3.76
C ASN A 37 12.79 10.57 4.59
N ASP A 38 12.82 11.74 3.94
CA ASP A 38 13.27 13.01 4.51
C ASP A 38 12.08 13.93 4.83
N GLU A 39 12.38 15.04 5.52
CA GLU A 39 11.38 16.01 5.94
C GLU A 39 10.63 16.62 4.75
N GLN A 40 11.32 16.86 3.64
CA GLN A 40 10.72 17.42 2.43
C GLN A 40 9.68 16.48 1.83
N GLN A 41 9.95 15.17 1.78
CA GLN A 41 8.97 14.20 1.33
C GLN A 41 7.79 14.08 2.29
N ASN A 42 8.02 14.14 3.60
CA ASN A 42 6.94 14.11 4.59
C ASN A 42 5.98 15.30 4.42
N GLU A 43 6.52 16.50 4.21
CA GLU A 43 5.70 17.69 3.89
C GLU A 43 4.91 17.50 2.59
N ALA A 44 5.53 16.91 1.57
CA ALA A 44 4.84 16.61 0.31
C ALA A 44 3.69 15.61 0.50
N VAL A 45 3.86 14.60 1.36
CA VAL A 45 2.80 13.65 1.71
C VAL A 45 1.63 14.34 2.41
N ASP A 46 1.89 15.27 3.33
CA ASP A 46 0.85 16.04 4.03
C ASP A 46 0.06 16.95 3.07
N VAL A 47 0.76 17.64 2.15
CA VAL A 47 0.11 18.44 1.09
C VAL A 47 -0.74 17.56 0.18
N ASN A 48 -0.23 16.40 -0.20
CA ASN A 48 -0.96 15.44 -1.04
C ASN A 48 -2.23 14.94 -0.34
N HIS A 49 -2.17 14.62 0.95
CA HIS A 49 -3.35 14.24 1.74
C HIS A 49 -4.43 15.33 1.71
N HIS A 50 -4.04 16.60 1.91
CA HIS A 50 -4.96 17.72 1.85
C HIS A 50 -5.61 17.86 0.46
N TRP A 51 -4.82 17.80 -0.61
CA TRP A 51 -5.32 17.89 -1.98
C TRP A 51 -6.26 16.75 -2.35
N ILE A 52 -5.91 15.52 -2.00
CA ILE A 52 -6.74 14.33 -2.26
C ILE A 52 -8.07 14.45 -1.50
N THR A 53 -8.03 14.86 -0.24
CA THR A 53 -9.23 15.04 0.58
C THR A 53 -10.18 16.09 -0.03
N MET A 54 -9.65 17.21 -0.52
CA MET A 54 -10.45 18.23 -1.23
C MET A 54 -11.10 17.67 -2.51
N ILE A 55 -10.34 16.95 -3.33
CA ILE A 55 -10.86 16.33 -4.57
C ILE A 55 -11.95 15.30 -4.26
N MET A 56 -11.83 14.59 -3.13
CA MET A 56 -12.83 13.64 -2.67
C MET A 56 -14.05 14.28 -1.99
N GLY A 57 -14.11 15.62 -1.93
CA GLY A 57 -15.21 16.38 -1.32
C GLY A 57 -15.23 16.24 0.20
N ASP A 58 -14.07 16.44 0.83
CA ASP A 58 -13.85 16.37 2.28
C ASP A 58 -14.15 14.99 2.90
N LYS A 59 -13.98 13.95 2.09
CA LYS A 59 -14.15 12.55 2.51
C LYS A 59 -12.80 11.88 2.67
N LEU A 60 -12.51 11.40 3.88
CA LEU A 60 -11.34 10.59 4.20
C LEU A 60 -11.45 9.14 3.67
N HIS A 61 -12.65 8.68 3.35
CA HIS A 61 -12.87 7.36 2.75
C HIS A 61 -14.11 7.39 1.84
N LEU A 62 -14.11 6.51 0.83
CA LEU A 62 -15.24 6.35 -0.09
C LEU A 62 -16.10 5.12 0.23
N ALA A 63 -15.58 4.20 1.05
CA ALA A 63 -16.29 2.99 1.45
C ALA A 63 -17.47 3.29 2.39
N THR A 64 -18.55 2.54 2.25
CA THR A 64 -19.73 2.61 3.13
C THR A 64 -19.49 1.79 4.40
N ILE A 65 -18.84 2.40 5.40
CA ILE A 65 -18.44 1.74 6.66
C ILE A 65 -19.43 1.98 7.82
N GLY A 66 -20.56 2.64 7.55
CA GLY A 66 -21.52 3.08 8.57
C GLY A 66 -21.03 4.31 9.34
N ASP A 67 -21.84 4.74 10.32
CA ASP A 67 -21.59 5.98 11.07
C ASP A 67 -20.66 5.80 12.26
N TYR A 68 -20.47 4.55 12.73
CA TYR A 68 -19.74 4.24 13.96
C TYR A 68 -18.78 3.05 13.77
N PRO A 69 -17.70 3.21 12.98
CA PRO A 69 -16.64 2.22 12.96
C PRO A 69 -16.00 2.12 14.36
N GLU A 70 -15.83 0.90 14.88
CA GLU A 70 -15.20 0.68 16.20
C GLU A 70 -13.69 0.52 16.11
N ARG A 71 -13.19 -0.05 15.00
CA ARG A 71 -11.77 -0.37 14.80
C ARG A 71 -11.35 -0.10 13.36
N ILE A 72 -10.26 0.63 13.18
CA ILE A 72 -9.70 0.99 11.88
C ILE A 72 -8.20 0.63 11.89
N LEU A 73 -7.75 0.00 10.82
CA LEU A 73 -6.33 -0.27 10.58
C LEU A 73 -5.89 0.56 9.36
N ASP A 74 -4.91 1.43 9.56
CA ASP A 74 -4.28 2.24 8.53
C ASP A 74 -2.92 1.63 8.18
N ILE A 75 -2.75 1.21 6.92
CA ILE A 75 -1.57 0.50 6.42
C ILE A 75 -0.82 1.42 5.49
N GLY A 76 0.47 1.64 5.77
CA GLY A 76 1.24 2.65 5.07
C GLY A 76 0.86 4.04 5.55
N THR A 77 0.73 4.20 6.87
CA THR A 77 0.25 5.42 7.56
C THR A 77 0.99 6.71 7.17
N GLY A 78 2.17 6.61 6.55
CA GLY A 78 2.91 7.80 6.12
C GLY A 78 3.32 8.62 7.34
N THR A 79 2.94 9.89 7.37
CA THR A 79 3.09 10.81 8.53
C THR A 79 2.03 10.62 9.61
N GLY A 80 0.98 9.85 9.34
CA GLY A 80 -0.16 9.64 10.23
C GLY A 80 -1.29 10.66 10.10
N VAL A 81 -1.18 11.63 9.20
CA VAL A 81 -2.20 12.68 9.03
C VAL A 81 -3.60 12.13 8.78
N TRP A 82 -3.73 11.08 7.95
CA TRP A 82 -5.02 10.45 7.68
C TRP A 82 -5.63 9.81 8.94
N ALA A 83 -4.82 9.08 9.70
CA ALA A 83 -5.26 8.43 10.93
C ALA A 83 -5.68 9.45 12.00
N ILE A 84 -4.98 10.60 12.09
CA ILE A 84 -5.33 11.70 12.99
C ILE A 84 -6.68 12.31 12.60
N ASP A 85 -6.85 12.69 11.33
CA ASP A 85 -8.11 13.28 10.85
C ASP A 85 -9.29 12.31 11.01
N MET A 86 -9.05 11.01 10.78
CA MET A 86 -10.07 9.99 10.95
C MET A 86 -10.42 9.76 12.44
N SER A 87 -9.46 9.93 13.34
CA SER A 87 -9.69 9.85 14.79
C SER A 87 -10.58 11.00 15.27
N ASP A 88 -10.38 12.20 14.73
CA ASP A 88 -11.22 13.37 15.02
C ASP A 88 -12.63 13.21 14.44
N LYS A 89 -12.75 12.64 13.23
CA LYS A 89 -14.03 12.38 12.58
C LYS A 89 -14.83 11.26 13.24
N CYS A 90 -14.16 10.23 13.75
CA CYS A 90 -14.76 9.09 14.43
C CYS A 90 -14.17 8.90 15.84
N PRO A 91 -14.59 9.71 16.83
CA PRO A 91 -14.04 9.66 18.19
C PRO A 91 -14.26 8.31 18.90
N SER A 92 -15.23 7.50 18.47
CA SER A 92 -15.47 6.14 18.99
C SER A 92 -14.51 5.09 18.45
N ALA A 93 -13.85 5.32 17.30
CA ALA A 93 -13.07 4.31 16.60
C ALA A 93 -11.65 4.16 17.18
N SER A 94 -11.21 2.96 17.55
CA SER A 94 -9.79 2.71 17.81
C SER A 94 -9.03 2.60 16.48
N ILE A 95 -8.05 3.47 16.25
CA ILE A 95 -7.28 3.50 15.00
C ILE A 95 -5.85 3.05 15.28
N ILE A 96 -5.39 2.06 14.52
CA ILE A 96 -4.01 1.55 14.57
C ILE A 96 -3.37 1.88 13.23
N GLY A 97 -2.29 2.64 13.25
CA GLY A 97 -1.47 2.93 12.07
C GLY A 97 -0.20 2.07 12.04
N THR A 98 0.18 1.61 10.85
CA THR A 98 1.46 0.91 10.64
C THR A 98 2.16 1.44 9.39
N ASN A 99 3.47 1.63 9.50
CA ASN A 99 4.32 2.02 8.39
C ASN A 99 5.69 1.34 8.53
N ILE A 100 6.34 1.05 7.41
CA ILE A 100 7.67 0.44 7.41
C ILE A 100 8.73 1.45 7.87
N SER A 101 8.55 2.73 7.54
CA SER A 101 9.46 3.80 7.97
C SER A 101 9.04 4.42 9.32
N PRO A 102 9.97 4.65 10.25
CA PRO A 102 9.69 5.28 11.54
C PRO A 102 9.62 6.81 11.43
N ILE A 103 8.70 7.34 10.63
CA ILE A 103 8.53 8.78 10.35
C ILE A 103 7.38 9.45 11.11
N GLN A 104 6.81 8.74 12.08
CA GLN A 104 5.63 9.22 12.77
C GLN A 104 5.98 10.38 13.71
N PRO A 105 5.08 11.36 13.87
CA PRO A 105 5.32 12.48 14.76
C PRO A 105 5.55 11.98 16.19
N SER A 106 6.48 12.64 16.90
CA SER A 106 6.81 12.30 18.29
C SER A 106 5.62 12.49 19.23
N TRP A 107 4.66 13.31 18.83
CA TRP A 107 3.39 13.52 19.51
C TRP A 107 2.24 13.08 18.61
N VAL A 108 1.45 12.15 19.12
CA VAL A 108 0.14 11.79 18.56
C VAL A 108 -0.92 12.00 19.65
N PRO A 109 -2.11 12.52 19.31
CA PRO A 109 -3.21 12.62 20.26
C PRO A 109 -3.52 11.23 20.84
N ARG A 110 -3.58 11.13 22.18
CA ARG A 110 -4.02 9.91 22.87
C ARG A 110 -5.51 9.99 23.15
N LYS A 111 -6.21 8.87 22.95
CA LYS A 111 -7.54 8.63 23.50
C LYS A 111 -7.47 8.34 24.99
#